data_AF-A0A6P8HVY8-F1
#
_entry.id   AF-A0A6P8HVY8-F1
#
_cell.length_a   1.000
_cell.length_b   1.000
_cell.length_c   1.000
_cell.angle_alpha   90.00
_cell.angle_beta   90.00
_cell.angle_gamma   90.00
#
_symmetry.space_group_name_H-M   'P 1'
#
loop_
_entity.id
_entity.type
_entity.pdbx_description
1 polymer ?
#
loop_
_entity_poly.entity_id
_entity_poly.type
_entity_poly.pdbx_seq_one_letter_code
_entity_poly.pdbx_strand_id
1 'polypeptide(L)'
;MESCSDSEYGSNTIDDPEFASIIRSVEQAIDAGILPQRIYQGSSGSYFVKNKEGKTIGVFKPKDEEPYGHLNPKWTKWCHKVCCPCCFGRTCLVPNQGYLSEAGASLVDTKIGLNVVPRTKVVRLASSTFNYTAFDLAKARSKKFATERFPDTIGKHVKAGLPLKVGSFQLFVEGYKDAEFHLRRFETEPLPTSTRYDFIVQFQKMVCLDYIIRNTDRGNDNWLISYENTPEVDESVKTEDGEAAWDVVNSPKIFVAAIDNGLAFPYKHPDSWRAYPFYWAWLPYAKEPFLDEVCELVLPKLSDMNFVQDLTDDLYHLFKEDKGFDRGTYEKQLAVLRGQILNLSQALRDKKSPLQLVQMPVVTVEKKRFEGEDLHRHHSESAFTQSFQHRPPFFSWC
;
A
#
# COMPACT_ATOMS: atom_id res chain seq x y z
N MET A 1 -19.33 -12.79 -25.87
CA MET A 1 -18.43 -11.62 -25.76
C MET A 1 -19.29 -10.45 -25.30
N GLU A 2 -19.53 -10.35 -24.00
CA GLU A 2 -20.22 -9.20 -23.43
C GLU A 2 -19.20 -8.07 -23.29
N SER A 3 -19.40 -7.02 -24.08
CA SER A 3 -18.67 -5.77 -23.93
C SER A 3 -19.14 -5.08 -22.66
N CYS A 4 -18.45 -5.33 -21.54
CA CYS A 4 -18.61 -4.53 -20.33
C CYS A 4 -18.24 -3.08 -20.68
N SER A 5 -19.24 -2.22 -20.79
CA SER A 5 -19.03 -0.79 -20.95
C SER A 5 -18.41 -0.24 -19.66
N ASP A 6 -17.13 0.12 -19.70
CA ASP A 6 -16.44 0.85 -18.61
C ASP A 6 -16.91 2.30 -18.41
N SER A 7 -18.11 2.65 -18.91
CA SER A 7 -18.70 3.99 -18.81
C SER A 7 -19.50 4.24 -17.53
N GLU A 8 -19.55 3.30 -16.59
CA GLU A 8 -20.39 3.39 -15.38
C GLU A 8 -19.68 3.90 -14.12
N TYR A 9 -18.42 4.31 -14.23
CA TYR A 9 -17.71 4.83 -13.06
C TYR A 9 -17.87 6.34 -12.94
N GLY A 10 -18.56 6.76 -11.86
CA GLY A 10 -18.72 8.15 -11.45
C GLY A 10 -17.39 8.87 -11.17
N SER A 11 -17.46 10.18 -10.94
CA SER A 11 -16.30 10.99 -10.55
C SER A 11 -15.66 10.48 -9.25
N ASN A 12 -14.42 10.88 -8.99
CA ASN A 12 -13.76 10.65 -7.72
C ASN A 12 -14.64 11.15 -6.54
N THR A 13 -15.03 10.24 -5.64
CA THR A 13 -15.64 10.54 -4.34
C THR A 13 -14.60 10.30 -3.26
N ILE A 14 -13.98 11.37 -2.78
CA ILE A 14 -12.86 11.32 -1.83
C ILE A 14 -13.26 12.10 -0.58
N ASP A 15 -13.40 11.40 0.54
CA ASP A 15 -13.85 11.97 1.82
C ASP A 15 -12.77 12.77 2.57
N ASP A 16 -11.55 12.83 2.02
CA ASP A 16 -10.43 13.65 2.52
C ASP A 16 -10.29 14.91 1.65
N PRO A 17 -10.65 16.11 2.17
CA PRO A 17 -10.61 17.34 1.39
C PRO A 17 -9.23 17.72 0.86
N GLU A 18 -8.17 17.40 1.61
CA GLU A 18 -6.80 17.71 1.23
C GLU A 18 -6.37 16.81 0.06
N PHE A 19 -6.60 15.50 0.19
CA PHE A 19 -6.34 14.55 -0.88
C PHE A 19 -7.20 14.86 -2.12
N ALA A 20 -8.47 15.24 -1.93
CA ALA A 20 -9.35 15.65 -3.02
C ALA A 20 -8.81 16.90 -3.74
N SER A 21 -8.24 17.87 -3.01
CA SER A 21 -7.59 19.05 -3.59
C SER A 21 -6.38 18.66 -4.44
N ILE A 22 -5.56 17.72 -3.96
CA ILE A 22 -4.42 17.18 -4.71
C ILE A 22 -4.90 16.54 -6.01
N ILE A 23 -5.92 15.67 -5.97
CA ILE A 23 -6.46 15.03 -7.19
C ILE A 23 -7.05 16.05 -8.16
N ARG A 24 -7.75 17.09 -7.68
CA ARG A 24 -8.21 18.18 -8.54
C ARG A 24 -7.03 18.91 -9.21
N SER A 25 -5.94 19.15 -8.48
CA SER A 25 -4.74 19.80 -9.05
C SER A 25 -4.11 18.95 -10.16
N VAL A 26 -4.12 17.61 -10.01
CA VAL A 26 -3.69 16.65 -11.02
C VAL A 26 -4.58 16.71 -12.25
N GLU A 27 -5.90 16.65 -12.07
CA GLU A 27 -6.87 16.70 -13.19
C GLU A 27 -6.68 17.99 -13.99
N GLN A 28 -6.53 19.13 -13.32
CA GLN A 28 -6.28 20.40 -13.98
C GLN A 28 -4.90 20.47 -14.66
N ALA A 29 -3.87 19.80 -14.13
CA ALA A 29 -2.56 19.72 -14.78
C ALA A 29 -2.63 18.89 -16.07
N ILE A 30 -3.37 17.78 -16.05
CA ILE A 30 -3.63 16.95 -17.23
C ILE A 30 -4.38 17.74 -18.30
N ASP A 31 -5.43 18.48 -17.91
CA ASP A 31 -6.21 19.33 -18.82
C ASP A 31 -5.35 20.44 -19.44
N ALA A 32 -4.36 20.95 -18.70
CA ALA A 32 -3.38 21.92 -19.18
C ALA A 32 -2.25 21.30 -20.04
N GLY A 33 -2.28 19.99 -20.29
CA GLY A 33 -1.27 19.29 -21.10
C GLY A 33 -0.01 18.86 -20.33
N ILE A 34 0.02 18.99 -19.00
CA ILE A 34 1.09 18.47 -18.14
C ILE A 34 0.75 17.03 -17.81
N LEU A 35 1.22 16.12 -18.66
CA LEU A 35 0.81 14.73 -18.62
C LEU A 35 1.66 13.89 -17.63
N PRO A 36 1.06 12.86 -16.99
CA PRO A 36 1.78 11.85 -16.23
C PRO A 36 2.90 11.20 -17.04
N GLN A 37 4.02 10.92 -16.38
CA GLN A 37 5.21 10.35 -17.00
C GLN A 37 5.37 8.90 -16.57
N ARG A 38 5.48 7.99 -17.54
CA ARG A 38 5.63 6.57 -17.26
C ARG A 38 6.95 6.26 -16.56
N ILE A 39 6.86 5.45 -15.51
CA ILE A 39 8.00 4.87 -14.80
C ILE A 39 8.39 3.57 -15.52
N TYR A 40 9.63 3.49 -16.01
CA TYR A 40 10.10 2.33 -16.77
C TYR A 40 10.58 1.17 -15.88
N GLN A 41 11.02 1.48 -14.67
CA GLN A 41 11.38 0.50 -13.64
C GLN A 41 10.13 -0.24 -13.13
N GLY A 42 10.30 -1.41 -12.48
CA GLY A 42 9.20 -2.24 -11.97
C GLY A 42 8.56 -3.18 -13.00
N SER A 43 7.39 -3.76 -12.71
CA SER A 43 6.75 -4.78 -13.57
C SER A 43 5.32 -4.46 -14.06
N SER A 44 4.77 -3.32 -13.63
CA SER A 44 3.43 -2.80 -13.97
C SER A 44 3.51 -1.50 -14.77
N GLY A 45 2.37 -1.00 -15.25
CA GLY A 45 2.19 0.40 -15.60
C GLY A 45 2.16 1.26 -14.33
N SER A 46 3.10 2.20 -14.20
CA SER A 46 3.16 3.15 -13.10
C SER A 46 3.57 4.52 -13.66
N TYR A 47 3.01 5.59 -13.11
CA TYR A 47 3.16 6.93 -13.67
C TYR A 47 3.46 7.94 -12.58
N PHE A 48 4.52 8.73 -12.76
CA PHE A 48 4.71 9.97 -12.00
C PHE A 48 3.69 10.99 -12.45
N VAL A 49 2.86 11.43 -11.51
CA VAL A 49 1.82 12.42 -11.74
C VAL A 49 2.27 13.77 -11.22
N LYS A 50 1.98 14.82 -12.00
CA LYS A 50 2.48 16.17 -11.75
C LYS A 50 1.35 17.15 -11.47
N ASN A 51 1.67 18.21 -10.75
CA ASN A 51 0.81 19.38 -10.60
C ASN A 51 1.02 20.38 -11.76
N LYS A 52 0.36 21.54 -11.69
CA LYS A 52 0.43 22.59 -12.72
C LYS A 52 1.82 23.21 -12.86
N GLU A 53 2.62 23.14 -11.81
CA GLU A 53 3.99 23.63 -11.76
C GLU A 53 4.99 22.60 -12.34
N GLY A 54 4.51 21.42 -12.74
CA GLY A 54 5.34 20.33 -13.27
C GLY A 54 6.09 19.51 -12.21
N LYS A 55 5.83 19.77 -10.93
CA LYS A 55 6.37 19.03 -9.78
C LYS A 55 5.64 17.69 -9.64
N THR A 56 6.38 16.62 -9.40
CA THR A 56 5.79 15.29 -9.11
C THR A 56 5.12 15.33 -7.74
N ILE A 57 3.84 14.99 -7.69
CA ILE A 57 3.03 15.01 -6.46
C ILE A 57 2.44 13.64 -6.11
N GLY A 58 2.50 12.68 -7.04
CA GLY A 58 2.05 11.33 -6.77
C GLY A 58 2.52 10.29 -7.77
N VAL A 59 2.29 9.03 -7.43
CA VAL A 59 2.46 7.87 -8.29
C VAL A 59 1.10 7.24 -8.52
N PHE A 60 0.70 7.12 -9.77
CA PHE A 60 -0.55 6.47 -10.16
C PHE A 60 -0.28 5.10 -10.80
N LYS A 61 -0.97 4.06 -10.32
CA LYS A 61 -0.88 2.68 -10.83
C LYS A 61 -2.27 2.20 -11.26
N PRO A 62 -2.61 2.27 -12.55
CA PRO A 62 -3.92 1.85 -13.04
C PRO A 62 -4.08 0.32 -13.00
N LYS A 63 -5.26 -0.13 -12.53
CA LYS A 63 -5.62 -1.55 -12.35
C LYS A 63 -5.39 -2.38 -13.61
N ASP A 64 -5.82 -1.87 -14.76
CA ASP A 64 -5.78 -2.59 -16.03
C ASP A 64 -4.37 -2.73 -16.63
N GLU A 65 -3.36 -2.03 -16.09
CA GLU A 65 -1.95 -2.11 -16.50
C GLU A 65 -1.07 -2.83 -15.46
N GLU A 66 -1.65 -3.44 -14.44
CA GLU A 66 -0.97 -4.31 -13.48
C GLU A 66 -0.33 -5.54 -14.16
N PRO A 67 0.55 -6.30 -13.47
CA PRO A 67 1.21 -7.47 -14.06
C PRO A 67 0.26 -8.50 -14.69
N TYR A 68 -0.95 -8.64 -14.13
CA TYR A 68 -2.02 -9.50 -14.63
C TYR A 68 -3.14 -8.75 -15.35
N GLY A 69 -3.04 -7.41 -15.44
CA GLY A 69 -3.95 -6.56 -16.15
C GLY A 69 -3.95 -6.86 -17.65
N HIS A 70 -5.10 -6.74 -18.29
CA HIS A 70 -5.29 -7.06 -19.70
C HIS A 70 -4.61 -6.05 -20.65
N LEU A 71 -4.23 -4.87 -20.14
CA LEU A 71 -3.51 -3.82 -20.85
C LEU A 71 -2.10 -3.61 -20.32
N ASN A 72 -1.49 -4.63 -19.70
CA ASN A 72 -0.10 -4.51 -19.27
C ASN A 72 0.82 -4.15 -20.47
N PRO A 73 1.49 -2.99 -20.44
CA PRO A 73 2.32 -2.53 -21.55
C PRO A 73 3.69 -3.25 -21.65
N LYS A 74 4.03 -4.19 -20.75
CA LYS A 74 5.27 -4.98 -20.78
C LYS A 74 4.99 -6.38 -21.38
N TRP A 75 5.35 -6.56 -22.66
CA TRP A 75 5.15 -7.77 -23.48
C TRP A 75 5.76 -9.06 -22.89
N THR A 76 6.83 -8.95 -22.12
CA THR A 76 7.59 -10.08 -21.56
C THR A 76 6.77 -11.01 -20.67
N LYS A 77 5.76 -10.51 -19.93
CA LYS A 77 4.90 -11.38 -19.12
C LYS A 77 3.76 -12.03 -19.91
N TRP A 78 3.39 -11.55 -21.10
CA TRP A 78 2.46 -12.27 -21.98
C TRP A 78 3.11 -13.56 -22.50
N CYS A 79 4.36 -13.50 -22.97
CA CYS A 79 5.14 -14.70 -23.33
C CYS A 79 5.30 -15.66 -22.13
N HIS A 80 5.60 -15.16 -20.93
CA HIS A 80 5.74 -16.01 -19.74
C HIS A 80 4.40 -16.61 -19.23
N LYS A 81 3.28 -15.88 -19.37
CA LYS A 81 1.91 -16.33 -19.03
C LYS A 81 1.44 -17.47 -19.94
N VAL A 82 1.90 -17.50 -21.18
CA VAL A 82 1.54 -18.53 -22.18
C VAL A 82 2.45 -19.77 -22.07
N CYS A 83 3.72 -19.61 -21.68
CA CYS A 83 4.70 -20.72 -21.72
C CYS A 83 4.91 -21.50 -20.39
N CYS A 84 4.56 -20.96 -19.20
CA CYS A 84 4.74 -21.67 -17.91
C CYS A 84 3.63 -21.37 -16.85
N PRO A 85 2.41 -21.89 -16.97
CA PRO A 85 1.31 -21.56 -16.05
C PRO A 85 1.49 -22.08 -14.60
N CYS A 86 2.30 -23.12 -14.36
CA CYS A 86 2.52 -23.69 -13.02
C CYS A 86 3.61 -22.99 -12.19
N CYS A 87 4.42 -22.12 -12.81
CA CYS A 87 5.57 -21.48 -12.17
C CYS A 87 5.42 -19.97 -12.00
N PHE A 88 4.32 -19.34 -12.42
CA PHE A 88 4.27 -17.88 -12.48
C PHE A 88 3.07 -17.29 -11.73
N GLY A 89 3.41 -16.48 -10.74
CA GLY A 89 2.50 -15.70 -9.91
C GLY A 89 2.43 -16.12 -8.45
N ARG A 90 2.04 -15.16 -7.62
CA ARG A 90 1.86 -15.37 -6.18
C ARG A 90 0.50 -16.03 -5.98
N THR A 91 0.48 -17.35 -5.99
CA THR A 91 -0.73 -18.19 -5.86
C THR A 91 -1.51 -18.02 -4.55
N CYS A 92 -1.00 -17.20 -3.62
CA CYS A 92 -1.67 -16.81 -2.39
C CYS A 92 -2.37 -15.44 -2.48
N LEU A 93 -2.22 -14.70 -3.60
CA LEU A 93 -2.80 -13.38 -3.82
C LEU A 93 -3.97 -13.45 -4.80
N VAL A 94 -4.94 -12.56 -4.60
CA VAL A 94 -6.04 -12.36 -5.55
C VAL A 94 -5.49 -11.63 -6.79
N PRO A 95 -5.72 -12.13 -8.01
CA PRO A 95 -5.25 -11.44 -9.22
C PRO A 95 -5.90 -10.06 -9.41
N ASN A 96 -5.14 -9.11 -9.96
CA ASN A 96 -5.65 -7.82 -10.46
C ASN A 96 -6.33 -6.92 -9.40
N GLN A 97 -5.89 -7.03 -8.15
CA GLN A 97 -6.31 -6.20 -7.02
C GLN A 97 -5.13 -5.48 -6.35
N GLY A 98 -4.01 -5.30 -7.07
CA GLY A 98 -2.82 -4.65 -6.51
C GLY A 98 -3.09 -3.22 -6.05
N TYR A 99 -3.87 -2.46 -6.81
CA TYR A 99 -4.29 -1.11 -6.45
C TYR A 99 -5.10 -1.05 -5.13
N LEU A 100 -5.90 -2.08 -4.83
CA LEU A 100 -6.59 -2.19 -3.54
C LEU A 100 -5.63 -2.55 -2.41
N SER A 101 -4.62 -3.39 -2.68
CA SER A 101 -3.56 -3.70 -1.73
C SER A 101 -2.76 -2.44 -1.36
N GLU A 102 -2.46 -1.58 -2.34
CA GLU A 102 -1.82 -0.27 -2.10
C GLU A 102 -2.65 0.66 -1.21
N ALA A 103 -3.94 0.83 -1.55
CA ALA A 103 -4.85 1.66 -0.75
C ALA A 103 -5.12 1.07 0.63
N GLY A 104 -5.22 -0.26 0.73
CA GLY A 104 -5.44 -1.00 1.97
C GLY A 104 -4.27 -0.89 2.92
N ALA A 105 -3.03 -0.88 2.41
CA ALA A 105 -1.84 -0.63 3.23
C ALA A 105 -1.88 0.78 3.85
N SER A 106 -2.23 1.81 3.07
CA SER A 106 -2.40 3.17 3.60
C SER A 106 -3.54 3.29 4.61
N LEU A 107 -4.63 2.54 4.42
CA LEU A 107 -5.75 2.47 5.36
C LEU A 107 -5.30 1.86 6.70
N VAL A 108 -4.63 0.70 6.67
CA VAL A 108 -4.07 0.05 7.87
C VAL A 108 -3.09 0.96 8.59
N ASP A 109 -2.16 1.58 7.84
CA ASP A 109 -1.18 2.54 8.36
C ASP A 109 -1.84 3.70 9.10
N THR A 110 -2.83 4.34 8.47
CA THR A 110 -3.53 5.49 9.04
C THR A 110 -4.35 5.09 10.26
N LYS A 111 -5.08 3.97 10.20
CA LYS A 111 -5.95 3.52 11.29
C LYS A 111 -5.17 3.13 12.54
N ILE A 112 -3.95 2.60 12.38
CA ILE A 112 -3.06 2.27 13.50
C ILE A 112 -2.25 3.51 13.95
N GLY A 113 -2.04 4.48 13.07
CA GLY A 113 -1.20 5.65 13.33
C GLY A 113 0.29 5.35 13.18
N LEU A 114 0.67 4.49 12.23
CA LEU A 114 2.06 4.15 11.94
C LEU A 114 2.76 5.28 11.19
N ASN A 115 2.06 5.92 10.24
CA ASN A 115 2.53 7.06 9.45
C ASN A 115 3.81 6.76 8.66
N VAL A 116 3.94 5.53 8.14
CA VAL A 116 5.07 5.12 7.28
C VAL A 116 4.64 4.91 5.83
N VAL A 117 3.34 4.76 5.52
CA VAL A 117 2.86 4.68 4.14
C VAL A 117 2.47 6.08 3.65
N PRO A 118 3.06 6.61 2.56
CA PRO A 118 2.56 7.83 1.96
C PRO A 118 1.09 7.66 1.58
N ARG A 119 0.23 8.61 1.96
CA ARG A 119 -1.23 8.48 1.79
C ARG A 119 -1.58 7.98 0.40
N THR A 120 -2.33 6.90 0.34
CA THR A 120 -2.68 6.21 -0.91
C THR A 120 -4.17 5.93 -0.95
N LYS A 121 -4.84 6.32 -2.04
CA LYS A 121 -6.28 6.07 -2.23
C LYS A 121 -6.58 5.54 -3.62
N VAL A 122 -7.74 4.90 -3.77
CA VAL A 122 -8.29 4.54 -5.07
C VAL A 122 -8.78 5.81 -5.75
N VAL A 123 -8.31 6.06 -6.97
CA VAL A 123 -8.72 7.21 -7.78
C VAL A 123 -8.98 6.79 -9.21
N ARG A 124 -9.61 7.70 -9.95
CA ARG A 124 -9.94 7.58 -11.36
C ARG A 124 -9.31 8.73 -12.11
N LEU A 125 -8.40 8.42 -13.04
CA LEU A 125 -7.73 9.41 -13.88
C LEU A 125 -7.84 9.01 -15.35
N ALA A 126 -7.86 10.00 -16.24
CA ALA A 126 -7.73 9.79 -17.68
C ALA A 126 -6.55 10.62 -18.18
N SER A 127 -5.67 10.02 -18.97
CA SER A 127 -4.56 10.74 -19.60
C SER A 127 -4.16 10.04 -20.88
N SER A 128 -3.85 10.79 -21.93
CA SER A 128 -3.35 10.23 -23.21
C SER A 128 -2.05 9.44 -23.09
N THR A 129 -1.33 9.55 -21.97
CA THR A 129 -0.11 8.79 -21.68
C THR A 129 -0.37 7.38 -21.13
N PHE A 130 -1.58 7.09 -20.66
CA PHE A 130 -1.95 5.76 -20.19
C PHE A 130 -2.17 4.79 -21.36
N ASN A 131 -2.12 3.49 -21.09
CA ASN A 131 -2.26 2.47 -22.14
C ASN A 131 -3.74 2.13 -22.39
N TYR A 132 -4.28 2.52 -23.55
CA TYR A 132 -5.68 2.24 -23.93
C TYR A 132 -5.77 1.28 -25.10
N THR A 133 -6.90 0.58 -25.22
CA THR A 133 -7.17 -0.23 -26.42
C THR A 133 -7.39 0.66 -27.64
N ALA A 134 -7.13 0.12 -28.84
CA ALA A 134 -7.44 0.80 -30.09
C ALA A 134 -8.94 1.19 -30.18
N PHE A 135 -9.82 0.36 -29.61
CA PHE A 135 -11.24 0.63 -29.53
C PHE A 135 -11.56 1.84 -28.65
N ASP A 136 -10.97 1.94 -27.46
CA ASP A 136 -11.17 3.08 -26.56
C ASP A 136 -10.69 4.39 -27.19
N LEU A 137 -9.54 4.35 -27.86
CA LEU A 137 -9.00 5.50 -28.60
C LEU A 137 -9.94 5.92 -29.74
N ALA A 138 -10.46 4.95 -30.52
CA ALA A 138 -11.41 5.23 -31.59
C ALA A 138 -12.72 5.83 -31.04
N LYS A 139 -13.26 5.26 -29.95
CA LYS A 139 -14.47 5.74 -29.29
C LYS A 139 -14.29 7.15 -28.73
N ALA A 140 -13.15 7.44 -28.11
CA ALA A 140 -12.82 8.78 -27.61
C ALA A 140 -12.72 9.82 -28.74
N ARG A 141 -12.09 9.46 -29.87
CA ARG A 141 -12.01 10.31 -31.07
C ARG A 141 -13.40 10.58 -31.66
N SER A 142 -14.23 9.54 -31.83
CA SER A 142 -15.58 9.69 -32.37
C SER A 142 -16.46 10.56 -31.47
N LYS A 143 -16.37 10.40 -30.15
CA LYS A 143 -17.08 11.26 -29.19
C LYS A 143 -16.61 12.71 -29.28
N LYS A 144 -15.30 12.95 -29.31
CA LYS A 144 -14.73 14.29 -29.45
C LYS A 144 -15.21 14.97 -30.73
N PHE A 145 -15.15 14.26 -31.86
CA PHE A 145 -15.65 14.75 -33.13
C PHE A 145 -17.15 15.10 -33.08
N ALA A 146 -17.98 14.22 -32.51
CA ALA A 146 -19.42 14.46 -32.39
C ALA A 146 -19.73 15.69 -31.52
N THR A 147 -19.04 15.86 -30.40
CA THR A 147 -19.19 17.01 -29.49
C THR A 147 -18.76 18.32 -30.14
N GLU A 148 -17.64 18.33 -30.89
CA GLU A 148 -17.16 19.51 -31.61
C GLU A 148 -18.05 19.87 -32.81
N ARG A 149 -18.60 18.87 -33.51
CA ARG A 149 -19.41 19.08 -34.73
C ARG A 149 -20.86 19.42 -34.45
N PHE A 150 -21.43 18.93 -33.35
CA PHE A 150 -22.85 19.09 -32.98
C PHE A 150 -23.02 19.56 -31.53
N PRO A 151 -22.56 20.78 -31.19
CA PRO A 151 -22.58 21.28 -29.82
C PRO A 151 -24.00 21.44 -29.26
N ASP A 152 -24.96 21.84 -30.09
CA ASP A 152 -26.33 22.20 -29.66
C ASP A 152 -27.25 21.00 -29.40
N THR A 153 -26.96 19.83 -29.99
CA THR A 153 -27.78 18.60 -29.84
C THR A 153 -27.14 17.55 -28.94
N ILE A 154 -25.82 17.41 -28.96
CA ILE A 154 -25.09 16.34 -28.26
C ILE A 154 -24.12 16.91 -27.20
N GLY A 155 -23.60 18.13 -27.42
CA GLY A 155 -22.44 18.67 -26.71
C GLY A 155 -22.61 18.93 -25.21
N LYS A 156 -23.84 19.13 -24.70
CA LYS A 156 -24.07 19.39 -23.28
C LYS A 156 -24.11 18.14 -22.38
N HIS A 157 -24.39 16.96 -22.95
CA HIS A 157 -24.62 15.73 -22.17
C HIS A 157 -23.55 14.66 -22.35
N VAL A 158 -22.65 14.82 -23.33
CA VAL A 158 -21.58 13.84 -23.60
C VAL A 158 -20.24 14.36 -23.08
N LYS A 159 -19.73 13.74 -22.01
CA LYS A 159 -18.32 13.90 -21.60
C LYS A 159 -17.41 13.33 -22.70
N ALA A 160 -16.87 14.19 -23.54
CA ALA A 160 -15.82 13.84 -24.51
C ALA A 160 -14.50 13.61 -23.76
N GLY A 161 -13.73 12.59 -24.17
CA GLY A 161 -12.46 12.25 -23.54
C GLY A 161 -12.16 10.76 -23.53
N LEU A 162 -10.97 10.43 -23.04
CA LEU A 162 -10.55 9.05 -22.78
C LEU A 162 -11.31 8.47 -21.58
N PRO A 163 -11.55 7.15 -21.54
CA PRO A 163 -12.18 6.54 -20.38
C PRO A 163 -11.29 6.68 -19.14
N LEU A 164 -11.92 6.93 -17.99
CA LEU A 164 -11.22 6.99 -16.70
C LEU A 164 -10.70 5.60 -16.32
N LYS A 165 -9.43 5.51 -15.98
CA LYS A 165 -8.81 4.32 -15.42
C LYS A 165 -8.86 4.39 -13.90
N VAL A 166 -9.32 3.32 -13.27
CA VAL A 166 -9.22 3.14 -11.81
C VAL A 166 -7.83 2.66 -11.44
N GLY A 167 -7.29 3.16 -10.34
CA GLY A 167 -5.97 2.75 -9.86
C GLY A 167 -5.67 3.33 -8.49
N SER A 168 -4.52 2.96 -7.93
CA SER A 168 -4.03 3.56 -6.71
C SER A 168 -3.27 4.84 -7.03
N PHE A 169 -3.50 5.87 -6.23
CA PHE A 169 -2.72 7.11 -6.24
C PHE A 169 -2.06 7.28 -4.89
N GLN A 170 -0.74 7.20 -4.88
CA GLN A 170 0.09 7.37 -3.71
C GLN A 170 0.76 8.73 -3.76
N LEU A 171 0.76 9.48 -2.65
CA LEU A 171 1.49 10.74 -2.58
C LEU A 171 3.00 10.52 -2.77
N PHE A 172 3.63 11.39 -3.53
CA PHE A 172 5.08 11.35 -3.75
C PHE A 172 5.81 11.93 -2.52
N VAL A 173 6.89 11.28 -2.09
CA VAL A 173 7.72 11.73 -0.97
C VAL A 173 9.06 12.25 -1.47
N GLU A 174 9.43 13.47 -1.07
CA GLU A 174 10.66 14.14 -1.51
C GLU A 174 11.80 13.91 -0.53
N GLY A 175 13.05 13.86 -1.03
CA GLY A 175 14.24 13.69 -0.21
C GLY A 175 14.53 12.25 0.23
N TYR A 176 13.69 11.29 -0.15
CA TYR A 176 13.86 9.88 0.16
C TYR A 176 14.76 9.16 -0.86
N LYS A 177 15.49 8.13 -0.41
CA LYS A 177 16.23 7.18 -1.24
C LYS A 177 15.95 5.75 -0.80
N ASP A 178 16.24 4.79 -1.66
CA ASP A 178 16.12 3.36 -1.37
C ASP A 178 16.78 3.02 -0.02
N ALA A 179 16.12 2.20 0.80
CA ALA A 179 16.67 1.85 2.10
C ALA A 179 18.03 1.15 1.96
N GLU A 180 18.20 0.30 0.95
CA GLU A 180 19.48 -0.33 0.60
C GLU A 180 20.63 0.69 0.46
N PHE A 181 20.37 1.88 -0.11
CA PHE A 181 21.38 2.94 -0.24
C PHE A 181 21.84 3.45 1.13
N HIS A 182 20.90 3.70 2.05
CA HIS A 182 21.21 4.22 3.38
C HIS A 182 21.78 3.15 4.31
N LEU A 183 21.26 1.92 4.27
CA LEU A 183 21.72 0.80 5.09
C LEU A 183 23.22 0.50 4.84
N ARG A 184 23.65 0.47 3.58
CA ARG A 184 25.09 0.32 3.24
C ARG A 184 25.96 1.44 3.80
N ARG A 185 25.43 2.66 3.87
CA ARG A 185 26.14 3.78 4.49
C ARG A 185 26.21 3.62 6.00
N PHE A 186 25.14 3.17 6.65
CA PHE A 186 25.13 2.94 8.10
C PHE A 186 26.09 1.84 8.55
N GLU A 187 26.46 0.90 7.67
CA GLU A 187 27.51 -0.09 7.94
C GLU A 187 28.91 0.53 8.03
N THR A 188 29.16 1.61 7.29
CA THR A 188 30.47 2.30 7.26
C THR A 188 30.52 3.50 8.19
N GLU A 189 29.43 4.25 8.28
CA GLU A 189 29.22 5.42 9.12
C GLU A 189 27.97 5.18 10.00
N PRO A 190 28.14 4.57 11.19
CA PRO A 190 27.02 4.28 12.07
C PRO A 190 26.25 5.54 12.48
N LEU A 191 24.93 5.43 12.55
CA LEU A 191 24.06 6.51 13.01
C LEU A 191 24.41 6.93 14.46
N PRO A 192 24.34 8.23 14.79
CA PRO A 192 24.35 8.69 16.18
C PRO A 192 23.27 7.99 17.01
N THR A 193 23.49 7.81 18.31
CA THR A 193 22.61 7.02 19.19
C THR A 193 21.16 7.48 19.15
N SER A 194 20.90 8.79 19.18
CA SER A 194 19.54 9.36 19.10
C SER A 194 18.86 9.03 17.76
N THR A 195 19.50 9.38 16.64
CA THR A 195 18.98 9.08 15.31
C THR A 195 18.82 7.58 15.06
N ARG A 196 19.69 6.73 15.64
CA ARG A 196 19.55 5.27 15.56
C ARG A 196 18.28 4.79 16.27
N TYR A 197 17.96 5.37 17.43
CA TYR A 197 16.72 5.05 18.13
C TYR A 197 15.50 5.42 17.27
N ASP A 198 15.46 6.64 16.73
CA ASP A 198 14.38 7.11 15.85
C ASP A 198 14.22 6.22 14.61
N PHE A 199 15.35 5.82 14.01
CA PHE A 199 15.36 4.88 12.89
C PHE A 199 14.72 3.54 13.27
N ILE A 200 15.04 2.98 14.44
CA ILE A 200 14.46 1.70 14.88
C ILE A 200 12.96 1.83 15.13
N VAL A 201 12.50 2.96 15.70
CA VAL A 201 11.06 3.21 15.85
C VAL A 201 10.37 3.19 14.48
N GLN A 202 10.91 3.91 13.49
CA GLN A 202 10.37 3.96 12.13
C GLN A 202 10.41 2.58 11.44
N PHE A 203 11.52 1.85 11.58
CA PHE A 203 11.69 0.49 11.08
C PHE A 203 10.66 -0.48 11.68
N GLN A 204 10.48 -0.46 13.00
CA GLN A 204 9.54 -1.33 13.69
C GLN A 204 8.07 -1.00 13.37
N LYS A 205 7.74 0.28 13.11
CA LYS A 205 6.43 0.68 12.57
C LYS A 205 6.17 0.04 11.19
N MET A 206 7.16 0.07 10.29
CA MET A 206 7.08 -0.63 9.00
C MET A 206 6.95 -2.15 9.17
N VAL A 207 7.68 -2.75 10.10
CA VAL A 207 7.54 -4.19 10.43
C VAL A 207 6.11 -4.52 10.84
N CYS A 208 5.50 -3.72 11.72
CA CYS A 208 4.12 -3.90 12.15
C CYS A 208 3.16 -3.86 10.95
N LEU A 209 3.30 -2.88 10.06
CA LEU A 209 2.51 -2.79 8.84
C LEU A 209 2.65 -4.06 7.99
N ASP A 210 3.87 -4.39 7.58
CA ASP A 210 4.16 -5.50 6.67
C ASP A 210 3.68 -6.84 7.22
N TYR A 211 3.80 -7.04 8.53
CA TYR A 211 3.33 -8.25 9.19
C TYR A 211 1.81 -8.34 9.16
N ILE A 212 1.09 -7.28 9.54
CA ILE A 212 -0.39 -7.24 9.57
C ILE A 212 -0.97 -7.50 8.19
N ILE A 213 -0.47 -6.82 7.16
CA ILE A 213 -0.96 -6.99 5.79
C ILE A 213 -0.39 -8.23 5.10
N ARG A 214 0.53 -8.94 5.76
CA ARG A 214 1.36 -10.02 5.21
C ARG A 214 1.89 -9.66 3.82
N ASN A 215 2.72 -8.63 3.76
CA ASN A 215 3.40 -8.25 2.53
C ASN A 215 4.26 -9.40 2.00
N THR A 216 4.19 -9.65 0.70
CA THR A 216 4.87 -10.75 0.00
C THR A 216 6.01 -10.28 -0.92
N ASP A 217 6.29 -8.96 -0.93
CA ASP A 217 7.29 -8.34 -1.80
C ASP A 217 8.07 -7.20 -1.16
N ARG A 218 8.29 -7.21 0.16
CA ARG A 218 9.14 -6.21 0.81
C ARG A 218 10.62 -6.56 0.69
N GLY A 219 11.27 -6.10 -0.39
CA GLY A 219 12.73 -5.99 -0.52
C GLY A 219 13.27 -4.67 0.06
N ASN A 220 14.61 -4.54 0.20
CA ASN A 220 15.24 -3.30 0.67
C ASN A 220 15.23 -2.13 -0.34
N ASP A 221 14.82 -2.43 -1.57
CA ASP A 221 14.52 -1.49 -2.64
C ASP A 221 13.06 -0.99 -2.61
N ASN A 222 12.18 -1.66 -1.86
CA ASN A 222 10.75 -1.35 -1.79
C ASN A 222 10.35 -0.56 -0.54
N TRP A 223 11.30 0.02 0.18
CA TRP A 223 11.04 1.02 1.20
C TRP A 223 12.16 2.04 1.16
N LEU A 224 11.83 3.27 1.54
CA LEU A 224 12.72 4.41 1.41
C LEU A 224 13.09 4.96 2.78
N ILE A 225 14.27 5.57 2.86
CA ILE A 225 14.75 6.31 4.01
C ILE A 225 15.00 7.75 3.57
N SER A 226 14.50 8.71 4.36
CA SER A 226 14.94 10.10 4.31
C SER A 226 15.84 10.32 5.51
N TYR A 227 17.08 10.74 5.25
CA TYR A 227 18.06 11.03 6.29
C TYR A 227 18.95 12.20 5.84
N GLU A 228 18.83 13.31 6.56
CA GLU A 228 19.63 14.51 6.34
C GLU A 228 20.66 14.63 7.46
N ASN A 229 21.94 14.53 7.08
CA ASN A 229 23.07 14.56 8.03
C ASN A 229 23.52 15.99 8.39
N THR A 230 22.79 17.01 7.95
CA THR A 230 23.10 18.41 8.28
C THR A 230 22.35 18.79 9.53
N PRO A 231 23.03 19.06 10.66
CA PRO A 231 22.37 19.66 11.80
C PRO A 231 21.79 21.02 11.40
N GLU A 232 20.47 21.19 11.54
CA GLU A 232 19.83 22.50 11.40
C GLU A 232 20.20 23.32 12.65
N VAL A 233 20.82 24.49 12.45
CA VAL A 233 20.97 25.50 13.50
C VAL A 233 19.62 26.20 13.62
N ASP A 234 18.96 26.05 14.77
CA ASP A 234 17.69 26.74 15.01
C ASP A 234 17.96 28.22 15.35
N GLU A 235 18.00 29.08 14.33
CA GLU A 235 18.17 30.53 14.49
C GLU A 235 16.96 31.21 15.19
N SER A 236 15.86 30.48 15.43
CA SER A 236 14.64 31.04 16.04
C SER A 236 14.68 31.06 17.57
N VAL A 237 15.62 30.34 18.20
CA VAL A 237 15.82 30.34 19.66
C VAL A 237 16.77 31.48 20.04
N LYS A 238 16.19 32.59 20.52
CA LYS A 238 16.92 33.70 21.14
C LYS A 238 16.91 33.50 22.65
N THR A 239 18.05 33.67 23.32
CA THR A 239 18.09 33.78 24.78
C THR A 239 17.43 35.11 25.20
N GLU A 240 17.03 35.23 26.48
CA GLU A 240 16.44 36.47 27.04
C GLU A 240 17.33 37.71 26.83
N ASP A 241 18.62 37.51 26.55
CA ASP A 241 19.63 38.56 26.35
C ASP A 241 19.86 38.96 24.88
N GLY A 242 19.14 38.36 23.93
CA GLY A 242 19.20 38.74 22.51
C GLY A 242 20.43 38.25 21.73
N GLU A 243 21.24 37.37 22.32
CA GLU A 243 22.31 36.65 21.61
C GLU A 243 21.75 35.39 20.92
N ALA A 244 22.29 35.04 19.75
CA ALA A 244 21.95 33.79 19.07
C ALA A 244 22.36 32.62 19.96
N ALA A 245 21.43 31.75 20.34
CA ALA A 245 21.75 30.54 21.09
C ALA A 245 22.51 29.57 20.18
N TRP A 246 23.85 29.63 20.21
CA TRP A 246 24.73 28.75 19.42
C TRP A 246 24.64 27.26 19.80
N ASP A 247 23.80 26.89 20.78
CA ASP A 247 23.82 25.58 21.45
C ASP A 247 22.63 24.65 21.19
N VAL A 248 21.64 25.03 20.36
CA VAL A 248 20.55 24.11 20.00
C VAL A 248 20.80 23.51 18.61
N VAL A 249 21.71 22.55 18.56
CA VAL A 249 21.93 21.69 17.39
C VAL A 249 20.78 20.69 17.32
N ASN A 250 19.87 20.84 16.35
CA ASN A 250 18.82 19.83 16.15
C ASN A 250 19.45 18.50 15.73
N SER A 251 19.04 17.42 16.39
CA SER A 251 19.48 16.07 16.01
C SER A 251 19.03 15.77 14.57
N PRO A 252 19.88 15.12 13.75
CA PRO A 252 19.51 14.68 12.41
C PRO A 252 18.21 13.87 12.42
N LYS A 253 17.24 14.29 11.60
CA LYS A 253 15.93 13.62 11.48
C LYS A 253 16.03 12.45 10.51
N ILE A 254 15.34 11.35 10.83
CA ILE A 254 15.26 10.16 9.98
C ILE A 254 13.84 9.64 9.87
N PHE A 255 13.41 9.31 8.66
CA PHE A 255 12.06 8.84 8.37
C PHE A 255 12.08 7.65 7.41
N VAL A 256 11.10 6.76 7.54
CA VAL A 256 10.89 5.61 6.64
C VAL A 256 9.59 5.80 5.87
N ALA A 257 9.64 5.51 4.57
CA ALA A 257 8.46 5.44 3.71
C ALA A 257 8.30 4.03 3.11
N ALA A 258 7.21 3.34 3.47
CA ALA A 258 6.82 2.05 2.93
C ALA A 258 6.03 2.21 1.64
N ILE A 259 6.70 2.06 0.50
CA ILE A 259 6.13 2.19 -0.86
C ILE A 259 5.87 0.83 -1.49
N ASP A 260 5.21 0.77 -2.65
CA ASP A 260 4.99 -0.47 -3.42
C ASP A 260 4.34 -1.61 -2.61
N ASN A 261 3.17 -1.34 -2.02
CA ASN A 261 2.41 -2.27 -1.18
C ASN A 261 1.41 -3.11 -1.99
N GLY A 262 1.54 -3.17 -3.32
CA GLY A 262 0.56 -3.81 -4.21
C GLY A 262 0.49 -5.34 -4.13
N LEU A 263 1.33 -5.98 -3.32
CA LEU A 263 1.46 -7.44 -3.24
C LEU A 263 1.36 -7.91 -1.78
N ALA A 264 0.29 -7.48 -1.12
CA ALA A 264 -0.09 -7.84 0.24
C ALA A 264 -1.53 -8.40 0.29
N PHE A 265 -2.07 -8.60 1.49
CA PHE A 265 -3.40 -9.18 1.74
C PHE A 265 -3.62 -10.54 1.06
N PRO A 266 -2.76 -11.54 1.31
CA PRO A 266 -2.97 -12.87 0.75
C PRO A 266 -4.18 -13.56 1.38
N TYR A 267 -4.89 -14.37 0.58
CA TYR A 267 -6.05 -15.15 1.05
C TYR A 267 -5.65 -16.47 1.71
N LYS A 268 -4.37 -16.82 1.69
CA LYS A 268 -3.78 -17.92 2.45
C LYS A 268 -2.31 -17.61 2.71
N HIS A 269 -1.71 -18.19 3.74
CA HIS A 269 -0.26 -18.09 3.88
C HIS A 269 0.46 -18.79 2.71
N PRO A 270 1.66 -18.32 2.32
CA PRO A 270 2.40 -18.93 1.23
C PRO A 270 2.72 -20.40 1.51
N ASP A 271 2.68 -21.24 0.47
CA ASP A 271 3.07 -22.64 0.58
C ASP A 271 4.60 -22.75 0.78
N SER A 272 5.08 -23.73 1.56
CA SER A 272 6.49 -23.82 2.01
C SER A 272 7.56 -23.85 0.91
N TRP A 273 7.21 -24.09 -0.36
CA TRP A 273 8.12 -24.05 -1.52
C TRP A 273 8.26 -22.65 -2.14
N ARG A 274 7.46 -21.68 -1.70
CA ARG A 274 7.55 -20.24 -2.00
C ARG A 274 7.24 -19.42 -0.76
N ALA A 275 8.26 -19.18 0.07
CA ALA A 275 8.06 -18.59 1.40
C ALA A 275 7.70 -17.08 1.41
N TYR A 276 7.99 -16.34 0.32
CA TYR A 276 7.89 -14.86 0.26
C TYR A 276 8.34 -14.19 1.57
N PRO A 277 9.64 -14.28 1.89
CA PRO A 277 10.17 -13.81 3.16
C PRO A 277 10.09 -12.29 3.27
N PHE A 278 10.07 -11.81 4.51
CA PHE A 278 10.28 -10.39 4.79
C PHE A 278 11.78 -10.10 4.75
N TYR A 279 12.27 -9.37 3.74
CA TYR A 279 13.73 -9.22 3.57
C TYR A 279 14.38 -8.42 4.70
N TRP A 280 13.65 -7.51 5.32
CA TRP A 280 14.13 -6.79 6.49
C TRP A 280 14.43 -7.70 7.69
N ALA A 281 13.93 -8.95 7.73
CA ALA A 281 14.20 -9.88 8.82
C ALA A 281 15.69 -10.30 8.93
N TRP A 282 16.45 -10.15 7.83
CA TRP A 282 17.90 -10.39 7.83
C TRP A 282 18.74 -9.21 8.32
N LEU A 283 18.13 -8.03 8.46
CA LEU A 283 18.85 -6.85 8.93
C LEU A 283 19.18 -6.98 10.43
N PRO A 284 20.30 -6.42 10.89
CA PRO A 284 20.66 -6.46 12.31
C PRO A 284 19.57 -5.84 13.20
N TYR A 285 18.88 -4.81 12.70
CA TYR A 285 17.78 -4.13 13.40
C TYR A 285 16.58 -5.05 13.70
N ALA A 286 16.38 -6.12 12.93
CA ALA A 286 15.31 -7.09 13.19
C ALA A 286 15.59 -7.98 14.42
N LYS A 287 16.82 -7.98 14.94
CA LYS A 287 17.19 -8.73 16.16
C LYS A 287 16.87 -7.94 17.43
N GLU A 288 16.65 -6.64 17.32
CA GLU A 288 16.30 -5.76 18.44
C GLU A 288 14.86 -6.00 18.89
N PRO A 289 14.59 -6.19 20.20
CA PRO A 289 13.23 -6.24 20.73
C PRO A 289 12.38 -5.04 20.31
N PHE A 290 11.06 -5.23 20.21
CA PHE A 290 10.15 -4.10 20.01
C PHE A 290 10.31 -3.06 21.13
N LEU A 291 10.54 -1.81 20.72
CA LEU A 291 10.70 -0.67 21.64
C LEU A 291 9.38 -0.38 22.34
N ASP A 292 9.46 0.14 23.58
CA ASP A 292 8.30 0.51 24.39
C ASP A 292 7.36 1.44 23.65
N GLU A 293 7.89 2.47 22.99
CA GLU A 293 7.12 3.41 22.18
C GLU A 293 6.27 2.73 21.10
N VAL A 294 6.82 1.71 20.42
CA VAL A 294 6.10 0.96 19.37
C VAL A 294 5.05 0.05 19.98
N CYS A 295 5.37 -0.61 21.09
CA CYS A 295 4.42 -1.42 21.84
C CYS A 295 3.22 -0.59 22.33
N GLU A 296 3.47 0.56 22.94
CA GLU A 296 2.44 1.46 23.47
C GLU A 296 1.55 2.04 22.35
N LEU A 297 2.13 2.31 21.18
CA LEU A 297 1.37 2.75 20.01
C LEU A 297 0.44 1.67 19.45
N VAL A 298 0.94 0.44 19.29
CA VAL A 298 0.29 -0.59 18.47
C VAL A 298 -0.53 -1.58 19.31
N LEU A 299 -0.01 -2.04 20.44
CA LEU A 299 -0.62 -3.13 21.21
C LEU A 299 -2.03 -2.82 21.74
N PRO A 300 -2.34 -1.62 22.27
CA PRO A 300 -3.69 -1.31 22.74
C PRO A 300 -4.74 -1.42 21.63
N LYS A 301 -4.38 -1.03 20.40
CA LYS A 301 -5.27 -1.09 19.23
C LYS A 301 -5.50 -2.54 18.79
N LEU A 302 -4.42 -3.32 18.65
CA LEU A 302 -4.51 -4.70 18.18
C LEU A 302 -5.10 -5.68 19.21
N SER A 303 -5.06 -5.33 20.50
CA SER A 303 -5.70 -6.10 21.56
C SER A 303 -7.19 -5.80 21.71
N ASP A 304 -7.67 -4.68 21.18
CA ASP A 304 -9.09 -4.31 21.19
C ASP A 304 -9.82 -4.94 20.00
N MET A 305 -10.78 -5.83 20.30
CA MET A 305 -11.58 -6.51 19.28
C MET A 305 -12.51 -5.56 18.52
N ASN A 306 -12.93 -4.45 19.13
CA ASN A 306 -13.74 -3.45 18.43
C ASN A 306 -12.90 -2.74 17.37
N PHE A 307 -11.70 -2.29 17.73
CA PHE A 307 -10.75 -1.71 16.78
C PHE A 307 -10.46 -2.66 15.60
N VAL A 308 -10.19 -3.95 15.89
CA VAL A 308 -9.93 -4.94 14.84
C VAL A 308 -11.15 -5.14 13.95
N GLN A 309 -12.36 -5.22 14.52
CA GLN A 309 -13.60 -5.33 13.75
C GLN A 309 -13.79 -4.12 12.85
N ASP A 310 -13.67 -2.91 13.38
CA ASP A 310 -13.76 -1.65 12.63
C ASP A 310 -12.71 -1.57 11.52
N LEU A 311 -11.47 -2.04 11.76
CA LEU A 311 -10.44 -2.12 10.71
C LEU A 311 -10.85 -3.06 9.58
N THR A 312 -11.40 -4.23 9.93
CA THR A 312 -11.84 -5.19 8.90
C THR A 312 -13.06 -4.73 8.13
N ASP A 313 -13.93 -3.93 8.74
CA ASP A 313 -15.08 -3.32 8.09
C ASP A 313 -14.64 -2.23 7.11
N ASP A 314 -13.73 -1.34 7.51
CA ASP A 314 -13.15 -0.34 6.60
C ASP A 314 -12.47 -0.99 5.38
N LEU A 315 -11.68 -2.05 5.61
CA LEU A 315 -11.09 -2.84 4.52
C LEU A 315 -12.16 -3.48 3.63
N TYR A 316 -13.29 -3.90 4.20
CA TYR A 316 -14.38 -4.50 3.42
C TYR A 316 -15.02 -3.45 2.52
N HIS A 317 -15.25 -2.24 3.04
CA HIS A 317 -15.77 -1.12 2.27
C HIS A 317 -14.85 -0.74 1.12
N LEU A 318 -13.53 -0.80 1.30
CA LEU A 318 -12.55 -0.58 0.24
C LEU A 318 -12.54 -1.73 -0.80
N PHE A 319 -12.43 -2.98 -0.36
CA PHE A 319 -12.22 -4.11 -1.28
C PHE A 319 -13.47 -4.44 -2.10
N LYS A 320 -14.67 -4.20 -1.57
CA LYS A 320 -15.94 -4.45 -2.28
C LYS A 320 -16.17 -3.52 -3.48
N GLU A 321 -15.39 -2.46 -3.63
CA GLU A 321 -15.48 -1.57 -4.80
C GLU A 321 -14.99 -2.24 -6.10
N ASP A 322 -14.22 -3.32 -6.00
CA ASP A 322 -13.75 -4.07 -7.16
C ASP A 322 -14.89 -4.89 -7.78
N LYS A 323 -15.07 -4.79 -9.10
CA LYS A 323 -16.05 -5.59 -9.84
C LYS A 323 -15.83 -7.11 -9.70
N GLY A 324 -14.59 -7.54 -9.48
CA GLY A 324 -14.21 -8.94 -9.26
C GLY A 324 -14.14 -9.33 -7.79
N PHE A 325 -14.74 -8.54 -6.89
CA PHE A 325 -14.78 -8.87 -5.46
C PHE A 325 -15.54 -10.18 -5.22
N ASP A 326 -14.86 -11.12 -4.56
CA ASP A 326 -15.45 -12.37 -4.08
C ASP A 326 -15.45 -12.41 -2.55
N ARG A 327 -16.65 -12.48 -1.95
CA ARG A 327 -16.82 -12.45 -0.50
C ARG A 327 -16.15 -13.64 0.19
N GLY A 328 -16.16 -14.82 -0.44
CA GLY A 328 -15.56 -16.03 0.11
C GLY A 328 -14.03 -15.91 0.23
N THR A 329 -13.38 -15.43 -0.83
CA THR A 329 -11.94 -15.16 -0.86
C THR A 329 -11.55 -14.05 0.09
N TYR A 330 -12.37 -12.99 0.17
CA TYR A 330 -12.13 -11.89 1.10
C TYR A 330 -12.15 -12.32 2.58
N GLU A 331 -13.09 -13.19 2.97
CA GLU A 331 -13.09 -13.75 4.34
C GLU A 331 -11.83 -14.55 4.66
N LYS A 332 -11.23 -15.23 3.65
CA LYS A 332 -9.94 -15.91 3.83
C LYS A 332 -8.78 -14.91 3.97
N GLN A 333 -8.80 -13.79 3.25
CA GLN A 333 -7.84 -12.69 3.47
C GLN A 333 -7.93 -12.16 4.90
N LEU A 334 -9.14 -11.95 5.41
CA LEU A 334 -9.35 -11.53 6.80
C LEU A 334 -8.92 -12.60 7.81
N ALA A 335 -9.07 -13.89 7.51
CA ALA A 335 -8.59 -14.96 8.37
C ALA A 335 -7.06 -14.93 8.52
N VAL A 336 -6.33 -14.65 7.43
CA VAL A 336 -4.87 -14.44 7.47
C VAL A 336 -4.54 -13.18 8.28
N LEU A 337 -5.16 -12.05 7.98
CA LEU A 337 -4.91 -10.77 8.66
C LEU A 337 -5.14 -10.88 10.17
N ARG A 338 -6.23 -11.51 10.62
CA ARG A 338 -6.51 -11.74 12.04
C ARG A 338 -5.47 -12.65 12.70
N GLY A 339 -4.98 -13.66 11.98
CA GLY A 339 -3.87 -14.51 12.45
C GLY A 339 -2.56 -13.73 12.63
N GLN A 340 -2.25 -12.81 11.71
CA GLN A 340 -1.10 -11.93 11.85
C GLN A 340 -1.25 -10.96 13.04
N ILE A 341 -2.44 -10.37 13.20
CA ILE A 341 -2.74 -9.52 14.36
C ILE A 341 -2.55 -10.29 15.67
N LEU A 342 -3.02 -11.54 15.75
CA LEU A 342 -2.86 -12.38 16.93
C LEU A 342 -1.38 -12.60 17.29
N ASN A 343 -0.57 -13.01 16.32
CA ASN A 343 0.86 -13.23 16.53
C ASN A 343 1.60 -11.94 16.90
N LEU A 344 1.32 -10.83 16.21
CA LEU A 344 1.95 -9.55 16.49
C LEU A 344 1.59 -9.04 17.90
N SER A 345 0.32 -9.13 18.29
CA SER A 345 -0.11 -8.77 19.66
C SER A 345 0.63 -9.58 20.72
N GLN A 346 0.82 -10.88 20.52
CA GLN A 346 1.58 -11.72 21.44
C GLN A 346 3.06 -11.35 21.46
N ALA A 347 3.68 -11.11 20.30
CA ALA A 347 5.07 -10.71 20.21
C ALA A 347 5.36 -9.36 20.88
N LEU A 348 4.45 -8.40 20.76
CA LEU A 348 4.55 -7.10 21.42
C LEU A 348 4.41 -7.21 22.94
N ARG A 349 3.52 -8.09 23.45
CA ARG A 349 3.39 -8.37 24.90
C ARG A 349 4.65 -9.00 25.47
N ASP A 350 5.22 -9.95 24.74
CA ASP A 350 6.41 -10.71 25.16
C ASP A 350 7.73 -9.98 24.88
N LYS A 351 7.68 -8.74 24.37
CA LYS A 351 8.87 -7.96 23.96
C LYS A 351 9.80 -8.74 23.04
N LYS A 352 9.24 -9.49 22.09
CA LYS A 352 10.00 -10.20 21.05
C LYS A 352 10.63 -9.20 20.07
N SER A 353 11.65 -9.64 19.33
CA SER A 353 12.16 -8.91 18.18
C SER A 353 11.38 -9.20 16.89
N PRO A 354 11.46 -8.35 15.85
CA PRO A 354 10.91 -8.64 14.52
C PRO A 354 11.33 -10.01 13.96
N LEU A 355 12.58 -10.43 14.19
CA LEU A 355 13.08 -11.74 13.78
C LEU A 355 12.36 -12.88 14.52
N GLN A 356 12.17 -12.74 15.83
CA GLN A 356 11.43 -13.72 16.62
C GLN A 356 9.94 -13.79 16.23
N LEU A 357 9.34 -12.65 15.86
CA LEU A 357 7.96 -12.57 15.35
C LEU A 357 7.78 -13.38 14.06
N VAL A 358 8.68 -13.24 13.08
CA VAL A 358 8.56 -13.99 11.81
C VAL A 358 8.84 -15.49 11.96
N GLN A 359 9.48 -15.89 13.06
CA GLN A 359 9.70 -17.30 13.43
C GLN A 359 8.49 -17.93 14.16
N MET A 360 7.49 -17.13 14.56
CA MET A 360 6.30 -17.65 15.21
C MET A 360 5.50 -18.57 14.25
N PRO A 361 4.84 -19.61 14.77
CA PRO A 361 3.96 -20.46 13.97
C PRO A 361 2.91 -19.65 13.24
N VAL A 362 2.66 -20.03 11.99
CA VAL A 362 1.68 -19.39 11.13
C VAL A 362 0.26 -19.77 11.57
N VAL A 363 -0.57 -18.76 11.81
CA VAL A 363 -1.96 -18.90 12.28
C VAL A 363 -2.93 -18.24 11.31
N THR A 364 -4.12 -18.82 11.18
CA THR A 364 -5.31 -18.18 10.60
C THR A 364 -6.44 -18.17 11.63
N VAL A 365 -7.26 -17.12 11.63
CA VAL A 365 -8.37 -16.96 12.57
C VAL A 365 -9.68 -16.74 11.80
N GLU A 366 -10.48 -17.79 11.72
CA GLU A 366 -11.74 -17.79 10.98
C GLU A 366 -12.92 -17.40 11.87
N LYS A 367 -13.86 -16.62 11.34
CA LYS A 367 -15.13 -16.31 12.01
C LYS A 367 -16.12 -17.43 11.71
N LYS A 368 -16.65 -18.11 12.73
CA LYS A 368 -17.69 -19.13 12.53
C LYS A 368 -18.94 -18.47 11.93
N ARG A 369 -19.47 -19.05 10.85
CA ARG A 369 -20.82 -18.76 10.38
C ARG A 369 -21.77 -19.68 11.11
N PHE A 370 -22.76 -19.11 11.81
CA PHE A 370 -23.91 -19.88 12.25
C PHE A 370 -24.83 -20.04 11.03
N GLU A 371 -24.92 -21.24 10.48
CA GLU A 371 -25.93 -21.60 9.47
C GLU A 371 -27.06 -22.35 10.19
N GLY A 372 -28.25 -21.74 10.26
CA GLY A 372 -29.49 -22.41 10.72
C GLY A 372 -30.45 -21.55 11.55
N GLU A 373 -31.65 -21.35 11.01
CA GLU A 373 -33.01 -21.04 11.53
C GLU A 373 -33.31 -20.42 12.92
N ASP A 374 -32.36 -20.04 13.76
CA ASP A 374 -32.63 -19.31 15.01
C ASP A 374 -32.29 -17.81 14.87
N LEU A 375 -33.04 -17.10 14.03
CA LEU A 375 -32.85 -15.67 13.81
C LEU A 375 -33.33 -14.77 14.98
N HIS A 376 -33.72 -15.36 16.11
CA HIS A 376 -34.33 -14.66 17.24
C HIS A 376 -33.67 -14.95 18.60
N ARG A 377 -32.34 -14.94 18.65
CA ARG A 377 -31.54 -14.57 19.84
C ARG A 377 -30.06 -14.63 19.47
N HIS A 378 -29.26 -13.71 20.02
CA HIS A 378 -27.79 -13.59 19.88
C HIS A 378 -27.26 -12.64 18.78
N HIS A 379 -27.57 -11.35 18.92
CA HIS A 379 -26.54 -10.33 18.72
C HIS A 379 -25.62 -10.34 19.95
N SER A 380 -24.50 -11.08 19.97
CA SER A 380 -23.36 -10.74 20.85
C SER A 380 -22.07 -11.55 20.69
N GLU A 381 -22.05 -12.74 20.10
CA GLU A 381 -20.80 -13.55 20.13
C GLU A 381 -20.47 -14.17 18.77
N SER A 382 -19.67 -13.45 17.99
CA SER A 382 -18.94 -14.06 16.89
C SER A 382 -17.89 -15.04 17.44
N ALA A 383 -18.15 -16.34 17.34
CA ALA A 383 -17.17 -17.35 17.72
C ALA A 383 -16.03 -17.39 16.67
N PHE A 384 -14.78 -17.29 17.11
CA PHE A 384 -13.59 -17.41 16.26
C PHE A 384 -12.94 -18.79 16.41
N THR A 385 -12.39 -19.33 15.32
CA THR A 385 -11.64 -20.58 15.31
C THR A 385 -10.21 -20.30 14.88
N GLN A 386 -9.24 -20.70 15.70
CA GLN A 386 -7.81 -20.61 15.37
C GLN A 386 -7.37 -21.90 14.67
N SER A 387 -6.64 -21.77 13.58
CA SER A 387 -6.03 -22.90 12.87
C SER A 387 -4.55 -22.66 12.64
N PHE A 388 -3.73 -23.67 12.94
CA PHE A 388 -2.27 -23.63 12.81
C PHE A 388 -1.85 -24.40 11.57
N GLN A 389 -0.97 -23.81 10.75
CA GLN A 389 -0.38 -24.51 9.62
C GLN A 389 0.77 -25.41 10.11
N HIS A 390 0.45 -26.65 10.51
CA HIS A 390 1.44 -27.67 10.87
C HIS A 390 2.10 -28.27 9.62
N ARG A 391 2.98 -27.53 8.95
CA ARG A 391 4.00 -28.14 8.09
C ARG A 391 5.34 -27.47 8.37
N PRO A 392 6.37 -28.21 8.81
CA PRO A 392 7.70 -27.64 8.95
C PRO A 392 8.13 -27.05 7.60
N PRO A 393 8.72 -25.85 7.57
CA PRO A 393 9.30 -25.34 6.34
C PRO A 393 10.39 -26.32 5.88
N PHE A 394 10.46 -26.59 4.57
CA PHE A 394 11.52 -27.45 3.99
C PHE A 394 12.93 -26.90 4.26
N PHE A 395 13.02 -25.60 4.56
CA PHE A 395 14.21 -24.95 5.08
C PHE A 395 13.97 -24.56 6.54
N SER A 396 14.66 -25.25 7.46
CA SER A 396 14.85 -24.78 8.82
C SER A 396 15.86 -23.64 8.81
N TRP A 397 15.45 -22.47 9.28
CA TRP A 397 16.31 -21.32 9.48
C TRP A 397 17.31 -21.63 10.60
N CYS A 398 18.56 -21.94 10.25
CA CYS A 398 19.69 -22.03 11.18
C CYS A 398 20.50 -20.74 11.14
#